data_AF-A0A2H9L7Q6-F1
#
_entry.id   AF-A0A2H9L7Q6-F1
#
_cell.length_a   1.000
_cell.length_b   1.000
_cell.length_c   1.000
_cell.angle_alpha   90.00
_cell.angle_beta   90.00
_cell.angle_gamma   90.00
#
_symmetry.space_group_name_H-M   'P 1'
#
loop_
_entity.id
_entity.type
_entity.pdbx_description
1 polymer ?
#
loop_
_entity_poly.entity_id
_entity_poly.type
_entity_poly.pdbx_seq_one_letter_code
_entity_poly.pdbx_strand_id
1 'polypeptide(L)'
;MLMLTILVAGCTGKPAASCNSKTGELKNGCLYEKATGELDTAYCGQMGPSLLNPDYSVDIAMDRCYADVAVLRNEPDTCFLVKDKIIQSDCLLECVSGSSGSGDLKVCDVLAEPEKSECIAGATMKLATSKKDFSYCDYFSERNLGKFKECYRAVAACLKGNCQN
;
A
#
# COMPACT_ATOMS: atom_id res chain seq x y z
N MET A 1 -23.22 24.37 -30.53
CA MET A 1 -22.75 23.17 -29.82
C MET A 1 -21.26 23.01 -30.17
N LEU A 2 -20.37 23.70 -29.44
CA LEU A 2 -18.92 23.62 -29.66
C LEU A 2 -18.37 22.49 -28.79
N MET A 3 -17.83 21.44 -29.40
CA MET A 3 -17.02 20.45 -28.69
C MET A 3 -15.60 21.01 -28.54
N LEU A 4 -15.19 21.18 -27.28
CA LEU A 4 -13.85 21.61 -26.89
C LEU A 4 -12.96 20.37 -26.77
N THR A 5 -12.14 20.12 -27.79
CA THR A 5 -11.15 19.03 -27.78
C THR A 5 -9.93 19.47 -26.98
N ILE A 6 -9.80 18.98 -25.74
CA ILE A 6 -8.61 19.22 -24.91
C ILE A 6 -7.50 18.29 -25.41
N LEU A 7 -6.53 18.86 -26.13
CA LEU A 7 -5.24 18.22 -26.38
C LEU A 7 -4.51 18.08 -25.04
N VAL A 8 -4.45 16.86 -24.51
CA VAL A 8 -3.50 16.52 -23.45
C VAL A 8 -2.13 16.47 -24.10
N ALA A 9 -1.31 17.50 -23.85
CA ALA A 9 0.09 17.50 -24.23
C ALA A 9 0.79 16.33 -23.49
N GLY A 10 0.99 15.23 -24.20
CA GLY A 10 1.80 14.12 -23.72
C GLY A 10 3.22 14.64 -23.48
N CYS A 11 3.65 14.66 -22.21
CA CYS A 11 5.04 14.84 -21.86
C CYS A 11 5.83 13.74 -22.58
N THR A 12 6.52 14.08 -23.67
CA THR A 12 7.45 13.18 -24.35
C THR A 12 8.59 12.91 -23.38
N GLY A 13 8.48 11.79 -22.67
CA GLY A 13 9.48 11.30 -21.74
C GLY A 13 10.83 11.23 -22.44
N LYS A 14 11.75 12.08 -21.99
CA LYS A 14 13.17 11.95 -22.27
C LYS A 14 13.53 10.48 -21.97
N PRO A 15 14.17 9.74 -22.91
CA PRO A 15 14.45 8.32 -22.71
C PRO A 15 15.17 8.18 -21.37
N ALA A 16 14.56 7.44 -20.46
CA ALA A 16 15.08 7.24 -19.12
C ALA A 16 16.56 6.86 -19.26
N ALA A 17 17.46 7.71 -18.76
CA ALA A 17 18.85 7.33 -18.61
C ALA A 17 18.84 6.00 -17.85
N SER A 18 19.40 4.95 -18.46
CA SER A 18 19.42 3.61 -17.85
C SER A 18 19.89 3.75 -16.41
N CYS A 19 19.13 3.23 -15.44
CA CYS A 19 19.50 3.36 -14.02
C CYS A 19 20.93 2.83 -13.75
N ASN A 20 21.45 1.98 -14.64
CA ASN A 20 22.82 1.47 -14.62
C ASN A 20 23.91 2.53 -14.78
N SER A 21 23.63 3.71 -15.33
CA SER A 21 24.60 4.81 -15.41
C SER A 21 24.68 5.63 -14.12
N LYS A 22 23.82 5.35 -13.13
CA LYS A 22 23.78 6.01 -11.82
C LYS A 22 24.43 5.10 -10.76
N THR A 23 24.84 5.69 -9.64
CA THR A 23 25.43 4.96 -8.51
C THR A 23 24.76 5.36 -7.20
N GLY A 24 24.85 4.47 -6.19
CA GLY A 24 24.30 4.69 -4.85
C GLY A 24 22.81 5.07 -4.87
N GLU A 25 22.47 6.13 -4.12
CA GLU A 25 21.10 6.62 -3.97
C GLU A 25 20.41 7.02 -5.27
N LEU A 26 21.14 7.64 -6.20
CA LEU A 26 20.56 8.04 -7.48
C LEU A 26 20.13 6.82 -8.30
N LYS A 27 20.86 5.70 -8.16
CA LYS A 27 20.48 4.43 -8.78
C LYS A 27 19.23 3.86 -8.10
N ASN A 28 19.21 3.80 -6.77
CA ASN A 28 18.07 3.28 -6.00
C ASN A 28 16.78 4.07 -6.27
N GLY A 29 16.84 5.41 -6.25
CA GLY A 29 15.69 6.26 -6.60
C GLY A 29 15.18 6.01 -8.02
N CYS A 30 16.09 5.89 -9.00
CA CYS A 30 15.73 5.56 -10.38
C CYS A 30 15.05 4.17 -10.49
N LEU A 31 15.57 3.16 -9.80
CA LEU A 31 15.00 1.81 -9.77
C LEU A 31 13.62 1.81 -9.10
N TYR A 32 13.44 2.56 -8.02
CA TYR A 32 12.16 2.71 -7.34
C TYR A 32 11.11 3.39 -8.23
N GLU A 33 11.46 4.50 -8.90
CA GLU A 33 10.58 5.17 -9.86
C GLU A 33 10.18 4.23 -11.02
N LYS A 34 11.12 3.40 -11.48
CA LYS A 34 10.85 2.38 -12.49
C LYS A 34 9.92 1.29 -11.97
N ALA A 35 10.20 0.75 -10.79
CA ALA A 35 9.38 -0.30 -10.17
C ALA A 35 7.92 0.14 -10.01
N THR A 36 7.71 1.34 -9.46
CA THR A 36 6.36 1.87 -9.20
C THR A 36 5.68 2.40 -10.46
N GLY A 37 6.41 3.00 -11.39
CA GLY A 37 5.87 3.49 -12.65
C GLY A 37 5.51 2.38 -13.65
N GLU A 38 6.26 1.28 -13.64
CA GLU A 38 6.04 0.12 -14.53
C GLU A 38 5.34 -1.05 -13.83
N LEU A 39 5.13 -0.96 -12.51
CA LEU A 39 4.57 -2.01 -11.65
C LEU A 39 5.35 -3.34 -11.72
N ASP A 40 6.68 -3.26 -11.83
CA ASP A 40 7.57 -4.40 -11.98
C ASP A 40 8.52 -4.53 -10.77
N THR A 41 8.33 -5.60 -10.01
CA THR A 41 9.09 -5.93 -8.81
C THR A 41 10.54 -6.32 -9.11
N ALA A 42 10.88 -6.67 -10.36
CA ALA A 42 12.25 -6.98 -10.76
C ALA A 42 13.21 -5.80 -10.57
N TYR A 43 12.70 -4.56 -10.60
CA TYR A 43 13.52 -3.38 -10.31
C TYR A 43 13.83 -3.23 -8.82
N CYS A 44 12.92 -3.63 -7.92
CA CYS A 44 13.15 -3.60 -6.47
C CYS A 44 14.32 -4.51 -6.09
N GLY A 45 14.41 -5.71 -6.68
CA GLY A 45 15.51 -6.65 -6.43
C GLY A 45 16.88 -6.21 -6.95
N GLN A 46 16.96 -5.12 -7.71
CA GLN A 46 18.22 -4.55 -8.23
C GLN A 46 18.78 -3.43 -7.34
N MET A 47 18.05 -3.02 -6.29
CA MET A 47 18.46 -1.96 -5.38
C MET A 47 19.67 -2.39 -4.55
N GLY A 48 20.58 -1.45 -4.31
CA GLY A 48 21.82 -1.67 -3.55
C GLY A 48 21.87 -0.87 -2.25
N PRO A 49 22.93 -1.03 -1.44
CA PRO A 49 23.05 -0.33 -0.17
C PRO A 49 23.02 1.19 -0.29
N SER A 50 22.40 1.82 0.72
CA SER A 50 22.46 3.27 0.86
C SER A 50 23.85 3.70 1.29
N LEU A 51 24.44 4.67 0.57
CA LEU A 51 25.73 5.26 0.92
C LEU A 51 25.59 6.51 1.80
N LEU A 52 24.40 7.10 1.88
CA LEU A 52 24.17 8.35 2.61
C LEU A 52 23.69 8.14 4.05
N ASN A 53 23.05 7.01 4.32
CA ASN A 53 22.58 6.68 5.66
C ASN A 53 22.99 5.23 5.98
N PRO A 54 24.14 5.02 6.65
CA PRO A 54 24.61 3.68 6.97
C PRO A 54 23.69 2.94 7.96
N ASP A 55 22.84 3.67 8.70
CA ASP A 55 21.79 3.09 9.55
C ASP A 55 20.56 2.65 8.74
N TYR A 56 20.46 3.09 7.47
CA TYR A 56 19.40 2.69 6.55
C TYR A 56 19.87 1.46 5.76
N SER A 57 19.41 0.28 6.19
CA SER A 57 19.75 -0.96 5.50
C SER A 57 19.18 -0.97 4.08
N VAL A 58 19.90 -1.65 3.17
CA VAL A 58 19.44 -1.96 1.81
C VAL A 58 18.04 -2.57 1.83
N ASP A 59 17.81 -3.40 2.84
CA ASP A 59 16.59 -4.15 3.03
C ASP A 59 15.39 -3.22 3.20
N ILE A 60 15.48 -2.11 3.96
CA ILE A 60 14.35 -1.20 4.15
C ILE A 60 13.93 -0.52 2.84
N ALA A 61 14.88 -0.07 2.01
CA ALA A 61 14.57 0.58 0.74
C ALA A 61 13.90 -0.39 -0.23
N MET A 62 14.43 -1.62 -0.30
CA MET A 62 13.88 -2.69 -1.12
C MET A 62 12.50 -3.14 -0.63
N ASP A 63 12.31 -3.25 0.69
CA ASP A 63 11.06 -3.61 1.35
C ASP A 63 9.96 -2.60 1.04
N ARG A 64 10.25 -1.30 1.14
CA ARG A 64 9.32 -0.24 0.73
C ARG A 64 8.97 -0.34 -0.75
N CYS A 65 9.96 -0.58 -1.62
CA CYS A 65 9.72 -0.76 -3.05
C CYS A 65 8.73 -1.91 -3.34
N TYR A 66 8.94 -3.09 -2.75
CA TYR A 66 8.00 -4.21 -2.91
C TYR A 66 6.62 -3.87 -2.34
N ALA A 67 6.55 -3.20 -1.19
CA ALA A 67 5.30 -2.82 -0.58
C ALA A 67 4.48 -1.87 -1.47
N ASP A 68 5.10 -0.82 -1.98
CA ASP A 68 4.42 0.16 -2.84
C ASP A 68 3.95 -0.47 -4.15
N VAL A 69 4.76 -1.33 -4.77
CA VAL A 69 4.35 -2.07 -5.98
C VAL A 69 3.18 -3.01 -5.68
N ALA A 70 3.21 -3.72 -4.54
CA ALA A 70 2.12 -4.61 -4.10
C ALA A 70 0.81 -3.83 -3.96
N VAL A 71 0.85 -2.68 -3.28
CA VAL A 71 -0.32 -1.82 -3.05
C VAL A 71 -0.85 -1.26 -4.37
N LEU A 72 0.02 -0.75 -5.24
CA LEU A 72 -0.38 -0.21 -6.55
C LEU A 72 -1.01 -1.27 -7.45
N ARG A 73 -0.52 -2.51 -7.39
CA ARG A 73 -1.09 -3.66 -8.13
C ARG A 73 -2.28 -4.31 -7.43
N ASN A 74 -2.50 -3.99 -6.16
CA ASN A 74 -3.44 -4.69 -5.29
C ASN A 74 -3.16 -6.21 -5.23
N GLU A 75 -1.87 -6.56 -5.15
CA GLU A 75 -1.37 -7.93 -5.15
C GLU A 75 -0.70 -8.23 -3.79
N PRO A 76 -1.49 -8.66 -2.78
CA PRO A 76 -0.97 -8.89 -1.44
C PRO A 76 0.15 -9.93 -1.38
N ASP A 77 0.19 -10.87 -2.32
CA ASP A 77 1.25 -11.88 -2.37
C ASP A 77 2.65 -11.24 -2.54
N THR A 78 2.71 -10.07 -3.18
CA THR A 78 3.96 -9.30 -3.32
C THR A 78 4.45 -8.78 -1.96
N CYS A 79 3.56 -8.55 -0.98
CA CYS A 79 3.95 -8.17 0.38
C CYS A 79 4.79 -9.26 1.08
N PHE A 80 4.77 -10.51 0.60
CA PHE A 80 5.64 -11.57 1.16
C PHE A 80 7.11 -11.44 0.73
N LEU A 81 7.41 -10.58 -0.23
CA LEU A 81 8.79 -10.24 -0.60
C LEU A 81 9.42 -9.23 0.38
N VAL A 82 8.58 -8.57 1.20
CA VAL A 82 8.99 -7.63 2.25
C VAL A 82 9.54 -8.41 3.44
N LYS A 83 10.79 -8.12 3.84
CA LYS A 83 11.47 -8.79 4.95
C LYS A 83 11.14 -8.18 6.30
N ASP A 84 11.12 -6.85 6.38
CA ASP A 84 10.75 -6.11 7.57
C ASP A 84 9.27 -6.37 7.90
N LYS A 85 9.01 -6.83 9.13
CA LYS A 85 7.67 -7.28 9.53
C LYS A 85 6.69 -6.15 9.73
N ILE A 86 7.16 -4.95 10.07
CA ILE A 86 6.31 -3.77 10.21
C ILE A 86 5.87 -3.33 8.82
N ILE A 87 6.81 -3.17 7.88
CA ILE A 87 6.50 -2.80 6.49
C ILE A 87 5.62 -3.86 5.80
N GLN A 88 5.87 -5.14 6.07
CA GLN A 88 5.05 -6.23 5.53
C GLN A 88 3.60 -6.16 6.04
N SER A 89 3.42 -5.91 7.33
CA SER A 89 2.08 -5.76 7.93
C SER A 89 1.34 -4.56 7.31
N ASP A 90 2.01 -3.42 7.21
CA ASP A 90 1.45 -2.20 6.60
C ASP A 90 1.07 -2.44 5.13
N CYS A 91 1.94 -3.11 4.36
CA CYS A 91 1.67 -3.49 2.98
C CYS A 91 0.40 -4.34 2.83
N LEU A 92 0.27 -5.39 3.65
CA LEU A 92 -0.89 -6.27 3.63
C LEU A 92 -2.16 -5.49 3.97
N LEU A 93 -2.09 -4.65 5.01
CA LEU A 93 -3.20 -3.80 5.43
C LEU A 93 -3.65 -2.88 4.29
N GLU A 94 -2.72 -2.22 3.60
CA GLU A 94 -3.03 -1.35 2.46
C GLU A 94 -3.62 -2.12 1.28
N CYS A 95 -3.11 -3.32 0.96
CA CYS A 95 -3.66 -4.15 -0.12
C CYS A 95 -5.11 -4.60 0.15
N VAL A 96 -5.47 -4.96 1.39
CA VAL A 96 -6.87 -5.36 1.68
C VAL A 96 -7.83 -4.19 1.54
N SER A 97 -7.35 -3.01 1.87
CA SER A 97 -8.16 -1.85 2.17
C SER A 97 -8.14 -0.77 1.08
N GLY A 98 -7.36 -0.97 0.03
CA GLY A 98 -7.37 -0.12 -1.16
C GLY A 98 -8.72 -0.10 -1.86
N SER A 99 -8.95 0.89 -2.71
CA SER A 99 -10.17 1.07 -3.50
C SER A 99 -10.51 -0.11 -4.42
N SER A 100 -9.51 -0.92 -4.76
CA SER A 100 -9.64 -2.16 -5.54
C SER A 100 -9.51 -3.42 -4.68
N GLY A 101 -9.32 -3.27 -3.37
CA GLY A 101 -9.08 -4.37 -2.42
C GLY A 101 -10.13 -5.46 -2.54
N SER A 102 -9.69 -6.72 -2.51
CA SER A 102 -10.59 -7.88 -2.57
C SER A 102 -11.59 -7.90 -1.41
N GLY A 103 -11.27 -7.21 -0.31
CA GLY A 103 -11.95 -7.35 0.98
C GLY A 103 -11.75 -8.72 1.61
N ASP A 104 -10.80 -9.51 1.10
CA ASP A 104 -10.48 -10.83 1.65
C ASP A 104 -9.57 -10.69 2.86
N LEU A 105 -10.19 -10.76 4.05
CA LEU A 105 -9.49 -10.70 5.32
C LEU A 105 -8.55 -11.90 5.55
N LYS A 106 -8.68 -12.98 4.75
CA LYS A 106 -7.81 -14.16 4.86
C LYS A 106 -6.36 -13.86 4.57
N VAL A 107 -6.04 -12.77 3.88
CA VAL A 107 -4.64 -12.38 3.69
C VAL A 107 -3.94 -12.11 5.02
N CYS A 108 -4.67 -11.73 6.07
CA CYS A 108 -4.12 -11.58 7.41
C CYS A 108 -3.85 -12.94 8.10
N ASP A 109 -4.35 -14.07 7.59
CA ASP A 109 -4.21 -15.38 8.24
C ASP A 109 -2.75 -15.88 8.28
N VAL A 110 -1.89 -15.33 7.44
CA VAL A 110 -0.46 -15.60 7.37
C VAL A 110 0.35 -14.98 8.50
N LEU A 111 -0.22 -13.98 9.19
CA LEU A 111 0.44 -13.28 10.28
C LEU A 111 0.27 -14.07 11.58
N ALA A 112 1.25 -13.94 12.49
CA ALA A 112 1.13 -14.42 13.85
C ALA A 112 0.32 -13.43 14.71
N GLU A 113 -0.13 -13.85 15.89
CA GLU A 113 -0.66 -12.92 16.88
C GLU A 113 0.50 -12.19 17.58
N PRO A 114 0.39 -10.88 17.88
CA PRO A 114 -0.82 -10.03 17.76
C PRO A 114 -1.03 -9.34 16.40
N GLU A 115 -0.07 -9.40 15.48
CA GLU A 115 -0.08 -8.67 14.21
C GLU A 115 -1.28 -9.05 13.34
N LYS A 116 -1.69 -10.32 13.37
CA LYS A 116 -2.89 -10.83 12.71
C LYS A 116 -4.14 -10.10 13.17
N SER A 117 -4.37 -10.00 14.48
CA SER A 117 -5.53 -9.31 15.03
C SER A 117 -5.54 -7.82 14.62
N GLU A 118 -4.38 -7.17 14.61
CA GLU A 118 -4.23 -5.78 14.16
C GLU A 118 -4.52 -5.62 12.67
N CYS A 119 -3.99 -6.51 11.83
CA CYS A 119 -4.27 -6.55 10.39
C CYS A 119 -5.77 -6.70 10.13
N ILE A 120 -6.43 -7.67 10.75
CA ILE A 120 -7.88 -7.89 10.55
C ILE A 120 -8.67 -6.67 11.04
N ALA A 121 -8.34 -6.13 12.22
CA ALA A 121 -9.03 -4.96 12.76
C ALA A 121 -8.87 -3.73 11.84
N GLY A 122 -7.65 -3.43 11.41
CA GLY A 122 -7.37 -2.30 10.50
C GLY A 122 -8.06 -2.50 9.14
N ALA A 123 -7.94 -3.68 8.55
CA ALA A 123 -8.54 -4.02 7.27
C ALA A 123 -10.07 -3.91 7.34
N THR A 124 -10.68 -4.43 8.40
CA THR A 124 -12.12 -4.35 8.63
C THR A 124 -12.59 -2.91 8.78
N MET A 125 -11.89 -2.10 9.57
CA MET A 125 -12.20 -0.67 9.75
C MET A 125 -12.18 0.06 8.41
N LYS A 126 -11.14 -0.16 7.61
CA LYS A 126 -10.94 0.53 6.33
C LYS A 126 -11.88 0.00 5.24
N LEU A 127 -12.25 -1.29 5.26
CA LEU A 127 -13.33 -1.84 4.41
C LEU A 127 -14.69 -1.23 4.77
N ALA A 128 -15.00 -1.12 6.06
CA ALA A 128 -16.24 -0.51 6.53
C ALA A 128 -16.36 0.95 6.03
N THR A 129 -15.31 1.75 6.16
CA THR A 129 -15.31 3.17 5.76
C THR A 129 -15.29 3.35 4.24
N SER A 130 -14.45 2.60 3.52
CA SER A 130 -14.34 2.70 2.05
C SER A 130 -15.61 2.24 1.35
N LYS A 131 -16.24 1.16 1.80
CA LYS A 131 -17.50 0.63 1.25
C LYS A 131 -18.73 1.29 1.85
N LYS A 132 -18.57 2.09 2.91
CA LYS A 132 -19.65 2.72 3.69
C LYS A 132 -20.66 1.68 4.21
N ASP A 133 -20.15 0.54 4.64
CA ASP A 133 -20.93 -0.63 5.03
C ASP A 133 -20.70 -0.98 6.50
N PHE A 134 -21.76 -0.85 7.29
CA PHE A 134 -21.72 -1.11 8.74
C PHE A 134 -21.55 -2.59 9.08
N SER A 135 -21.86 -3.52 8.16
CA SER A 135 -21.75 -4.96 8.45
C SER A 135 -20.32 -5.40 8.77
N TYR A 136 -19.32 -4.71 8.22
CA TYR A 136 -17.92 -4.93 8.59
C TYR A 136 -17.65 -4.56 10.07
N CYS A 137 -18.36 -3.60 10.64
CA CYS A 137 -18.18 -3.23 12.04
C CYS A 137 -18.62 -4.33 13.03
N ASP A 138 -19.48 -5.27 12.60
CA ASP A 138 -19.95 -6.37 13.45
C ASP A 138 -18.81 -7.28 13.92
N TYR A 139 -17.68 -7.33 13.20
CA TYR A 139 -16.45 -7.99 13.64
C TYR A 139 -16.00 -7.56 15.04
N PHE A 140 -16.21 -6.30 15.40
CA PHE A 140 -15.80 -5.75 16.69
C PHE A 140 -16.83 -5.98 17.80
N SER A 141 -18.09 -6.29 17.46
CA SER A 141 -19.21 -6.27 18.42
C SER A 141 -19.00 -7.23 19.60
N GLU A 142 -18.42 -8.40 19.35
CA GLU A 142 -18.15 -9.43 20.36
C GLU A 142 -16.76 -9.30 21.01
N ARG A 143 -15.82 -8.63 20.33
CA ARG A 143 -14.39 -8.64 20.71
C ARG A 143 -13.92 -7.35 21.36
N ASN A 144 -14.48 -6.21 20.96
CA ASN A 144 -14.04 -4.89 21.39
C ASN A 144 -15.13 -3.82 21.16
N LEU A 145 -15.98 -3.61 22.17
CA LEU A 145 -17.08 -2.62 22.11
C LEU A 145 -16.58 -1.19 21.84
N GLY A 146 -15.35 -0.86 22.25
CA GLY A 146 -14.74 0.44 21.94
C GLY A 146 -14.53 0.61 20.44
N LYS A 147 -13.86 -0.36 19.81
CA LYS A 147 -13.61 -0.38 18.35
C LYS A 147 -14.90 -0.50 17.54
N PHE A 148 -15.91 -1.20 18.05
CA PHE A 148 -17.24 -1.25 17.43
C PHE A 148 -17.84 0.16 17.27
N LYS A 149 -17.88 0.94 18.35
CA LYS A 149 -18.40 2.32 18.32
C LYS A 149 -17.55 3.24 17.44
N GLU A 150 -16.23 3.07 17.46
CA GLU A 150 -15.29 3.80 16.60
C GLU A 150 -15.59 3.54 15.13
N CYS A 151 -15.78 2.28 14.74
CA CYS A 151 -16.11 1.87 13.38
C CYS A 151 -17.42 2.47 12.89
N TYR A 152 -18.51 2.33 13.65
CA TYR A 152 -19.80 2.92 13.28
C TYR A 152 -19.72 4.45 13.10
N ARG A 153 -18.98 5.14 13.97
CA ARG A 153 -18.78 6.59 13.84
C ARG A 153 -18.02 6.95 12.57
N ALA A 154 -16.97 6.20 12.24
CA ALA A 154 -16.17 6.42 11.03
C ALA A 154 -17.02 6.20 9.76
N VAL A 155 -17.78 5.10 9.68
CA VAL A 155 -18.70 4.83 8.56
C VAL A 155 -19.75 5.92 8.41
N ALA A 156 -20.36 6.34 9.53
CA ALA A 156 -21.36 7.42 9.51
C ALA A 156 -20.78 8.77 9.06
N ALA A 157 -19.53 9.09 9.43
CA ALA A 157 -18.83 10.27 8.94
C ALA A 157 -18.57 10.20 7.43
N CYS A 158 -18.15 9.02 6.95
CA CYS A 158 -17.95 8.73 5.54
C CYS A 158 -19.22 8.84 4.67
N LEU A 159 -20.37 8.41 5.20
CA LEU A 159 -21.67 8.59 4.53
C LEU A 159 -22.03 10.07 4.32
N LYS A 160 -21.54 10.95 5.20
CA LYS A 160 -21.74 12.41 5.11
C LYS A 160 -20.69 13.12 4.26
N GLY A 161 -19.76 12.39 3.64
CA GLY A 161 -18.66 12.95 2.84
C GLY A 161 -17.43 13.38 3.64
N ASN A 162 -17.36 13.05 4.94
CA ASN A 162 -16.26 13.43 5.83
C ASN A 162 -15.35 12.23 6.16
N CYS A 163 -14.90 11.46 5.16
CA CYS A 163 -13.91 10.40 5.40
C CYS A 163 -12.54 11.05 5.67
N GLN A 164 -11.96 10.80 6.85
CA GLN A 164 -10.54 10.95 7.07
C GLN A 164 -9.91 9.60 6.70
N ASN A 165 -9.20 9.56 5.57
CA ASN A 165 -8.38 8.41 5.17
C ASN A 165 -7.03 8.48 5.87
#